data_AF-A0A2H3DI62-F1
#
_entry.id   AF-A0A2H3DI62-F1
#
_cell.length_a   1.000
_cell.length_b   1.000
_cell.length_c   1.000
_cell.angle_alpha   90.00
_cell.angle_beta   90.00
_cell.angle_gamma   90.00
#
_symmetry.space_group_name_H-M   'P 1'
#
loop_
_entity.id
_entity.type
_entity.pdbx_description
1 polymer ?
#
loop_
_entity_poly.entity_id
_entity_poly.type
_entity_poly.pdbx_seq_one_letter_code
_entity_poly.pdbx_strand_id
1 'polypeptide(L)'
;MLQRRSMLLHTSLKVKRSNFASVANRFARVSSDAIHIVAERVSRGDHTTCNNEDERQALALMKEVRAVTTNVASSSSSRTVMRNEIRGLMMDQGLPSFYLTINPADVYNPVV
;
A
#
# COMPACT_ATOMS: atom_id res chain seq x y z
N MET A 1 14.88 13.31 -0.43
CA MET A 1 15.44 12.62 0.76
C MET A 1 14.55 12.72 2.02
N LEU A 2 13.87 13.85 2.28
CA LEU A 2 13.03 14.04 3.48
C LEU A 2 11.83 13.08 3.57
N GLN A 3 11.16 12.80 2.45
CA GLN A 3 9.97 11.95 2.42
C GLN A 3 10.24 10.48 2.80
N ARG A 4 11.38 9.92 2.39
CA ARG A 4 11.70 8.51 2.70
C ARG A 4 12.04 8.34 4.19
N ARG A 5 12.73 9.31 4.78
CA ARG A 5 13.01 9.34 6.22
C ARG A 5 11.74 9.52 7.03
N SER A 6 10.84 10.43 6.63
CA SER A 6 9.55 10.60 7.32
C SER A 6 8.66 9.35 7.18
N MET A 7 8.67 8.68 6.02
CA MET A 7 8.00 7.38 5.88
C MET A 7 8.52 6.37 6.90
N LEU A 8 9.83 6.18 6.99
CA LEU A 8 10.41 5.19 7.90
C LEU A 8 10.11 5.50 9.38
N LEU A 9 10.14 6.77 9.78
CA LEU A 9 9.81 7.18 11.16
C LEU A 9 8.33 7.02 11.52
N HIS A 10 7.44 7.14 10.54
CA HIS A 10 5.98 7.07 10.72
C HIS A 10 5.37 5.77 10.18
N THR A 11 6.18 4.75 9.93
CA THR A 11 5.68 3.42 9.55
C THR A 11 5.56 2.57 10.79
N SER A 12 4.35 2.13 11.08
CA SER A 12 4.10 1.07 12.06
C SER A 12 3.66 -0.19 11.33
N LEU A 13 4.03 -1.35 11.86
CA LEU A 13 3.57 -2.63 11.33
C LEU A 13 2.27 -3.02 12.02
N LYS A 14 1.25 -3.40 11.25
CA LYS A 14 0.00 -3.96 11.78
C LYS A 14 -0.20 -5.37 11.29
N VAL A 15 -0.74 -6.20 12.18
CA VAL A 15 -1.11 -7.60 11.93
C VAL A 15 -2.51 -7.83 12.47
N LYS A 16 -3.19 -8.88 11.98
CA LYS A 16 -4.51 -9.27 12.53
C LYS A 16 -4.35 -9.65 14.01
N ARG A 17 -5.26 -9.18 14.87
CA ARG A 17 -5.22 -9.43 16.32
C ARG A 17 -5.13 -10.92 16.66
N SER A 18 -5.88 -11.77 15.96
CA SER A 18 -5.85 -13.23 16.12
C SER A 18 -4.47 -13.84 15.89
N ASN A 19 -3.65 -13.21 15.06
CA ASN A 19 -2.36 -13.75 14.63
C ASN A 19 -1.19 -13.03 15.29
N PHE A 20 -1.43 -12.01 16.13
CA PHE A 20 -0.39 -11.14 16.66
C PHE A 20 0.73 -11.91 17.37
N ALA A 21 0.39 -12.81 18.30
CA ALA A 21 1.39 -13.56 19.05
C ALA A 21 2.24 -14.47 18.15
N SER A 22 1.61 -15.15 17.18
CA SER A 22 2.30 -16.02 16.22
C SER A 22 3.23 -15.21 15.32
N VAL A 23 2.75 -14.08 14.79
CA VAL A 23 3.52 -13.21 13.90
C VAL A 23 4.69 -12.57 14.65
N ALA A 24 4.48 -12.11 15.88
CA ALA A 24 5.55 -11.53 16.71
C ALA A 24 6.67 -12.54 16.98
N ASN A 25 6.32 -13.79 17.34
CA ASN A 25 7.30 -14.86 17.55
C ASN A 25 8.06 -15.20 16.26
N ARG A 26 7.38 -15.26 15.11
CA ARG A 26 8.03 -15.47 13.81
C ARG A 26 8.96 -14.31 13.45
N PHE A 27 8.48 -13.09 13.63
CA PHE A 27 9.24 -11.88 13.35
C PHE A 27 10.53 -11.81 14.16
N ALA A 28 10.51 -12.23 15.43
CA ALA A 28 11.69 -12.28 16.28
C ALA A 28 12.70 -13.39 15.90
N ARG A 29 12.26 -14.43 15.19
CA ARG A 29 13.10 -15.59 14.83
C ARG A 29 13.74 -15.49 13.44
N VAL A 30 13.13 -14.76 12.51
CA VAL A 30 13.61 -14.67 11.13
C VAL A 30 14.93 -13.89 11.07
N SER A 31 15.92 -14.45 10.36
CA SER A 31 17.21 -13.81 10.14
C SER A 31 17.10 -12.55 9.28
N SER A 32 17.84 -11.51 9.65
CA SER A 32 17.96 -10.28 8.86
C SER A 32 18.52 -10.54 7.45
N ASP A 33 19.44 -11.51 7.32
CA ASP A 33 20.06 -11.84 6.04
C ASP A 33 19.05 -12.48 5.09
N ALA A 34 18.17 -13.36 5.62
CA ALA A 34 17.09 -13.96 4.84
C ALA A 34 16.10 -12.90 4.34
N ILE A 35 15.77 -11.90 5.17
CA ILE A 35 14.92 -10.78 4.77
C ILE A 35 15.59 -9.97 3.65
N HIS A 36 16.90 -9.73 3.74
CA HIS A 36 17.64 -8.97 2.72
C HIS A 36 17.64 -9.69 1.37
N ILE A 37 17.94 -11.00 1.37
CA ILE A 37 17.95 -11.83 0.16
C ILE A 37 16.57 -11.87 -0.50
N VAL A 38 15.51 -12.09 0.31
CA VAL A 38 14.13 -12.10 -0.20
C VAL A 38 13.73 -10.73 -0.74
N ALA A 39 14.09 -9.63 -0.06
CA ALA A 39 13.78 -8.29 -0.52
C ALA A 39 14.47 -7.94 -1.85
N GLU A 40 15.73 -8.34 -2.03
CA GLU A 40 16.46 -8.16 -3.28
C GLU A 40 15.78 -8.96 -4.41
N ARG A 41 15.42 -10.21 -4.15
CA ARG A 41 14.77 -11.08 -5.13
C ARG A 41 13.39 -10.55 -5.55
N VAL A 42 12.60 -10.10 -4.58
CA VAL A 42 11.30 -9.44 -4.80
C VAL A 42 11.44 -8.17 -5.63
N SER A 43 12.50 -7.39 -5.43
CA SER A 43 12.77 -6.19 -6.24
C SER A 43 13.07 -6.50 -7.71
N ARG A 44 13.56 -7.71 -7.99
CA ARG A 44 13.81 -8.22 -9.35
C ARG A 44 12.58 -8.90 -9.98
N GLY A 45 11.45 -8.94 -9.26
CA GLY A 45 10.17 -9.47 -9.75
C GLY A 45 9.90 -10.94 -9.42
N ASP A 46 10.75 -11.59 -8.62
CA ASP A 46 10.51 -12.95 -8.16
C ASP A 46 9.92 -12.96 -6.73
N HIS A 47 8.67 -13.40 -6.64
CA HIS A 47 7.85 -13.36 -5.43
C HIS A 47 7.52 -14.74 -4.86
N THR A 48 8.03 -15.82 -5.47
CA THR A 48 7.57 -17.19 -5.18
C THR A 48 8.68 -18.13 -4.76
N THR A 49 9.93 -17.90 -5.18
CA THR A 49 11.01 -18.83 -4.87
C THR A 49 11.40 -18.75 -3.39
N CYS A 50 11.48 -19.92 -2.76
CA CYS A 50 12.01 -20.09 -1.42
C CYS A 50 13.00 -21.25 -1.44
N ASN A 51 14.26 -20.95 -1.12
CA ASN A 51 15.33 -21.94 -1.11
C ASN A 51 15.57 -22.50 0.30
N ASN A 52 15.24 -21.71 1.32
CA ASN A 52 15.40 -22.04 2.74
C ASN A 52 14.10 -21.82 3.53
N GLU A 53 13.98 -22.52 4.65
CA GLU A 53 12.84 -22.35 5.56
C GLU A 53 12.77 -20.92 6.11
N ASP A 54 13.91 -20.28 6.36
CA ASP A 54 13.96 -18.87 6.78
C ASP A 54 13.41 -17.91 5.70
N GLU A 55 13.72 -18.16 4.42
CA GLU A 55 13.15 -17.39 3.31
C GLU A 55 11.63 -17.60 3.22
N ARG A 56 11.17 -18.84 3.47
CA ARG A 56 9.74 -19.18 3.50
C ARG A 56 9.01 -18.45 4.63
N GLN A 57 9.60 -18.39 5.82
CA GLN A 57 9.05 -17.62 6.94
C GLN A 57 9.04 -16.12 6.63
N ALA A 58 10.08 -15.58 5.99
CA ALA A 58 10.10 -14.18 5.55
C ALA A 58 9.00 -13.88 4.53
N LEU A 59 8.79 -14.75 3.54
CA LEU A 59 7.69 -14.63 2.56
C LEU A 59 6.31 -14.70 3.21
N ALA A 60 6.13 -15.58 4.21
CA ALA A 60 4.89 -15.66 4.98
C ALA A 60 4.65 -14.36 5.79
N LEU A 61 5.69 -13.84 6.45
CA LEU A 61 5.62 -12.56 7.18
C LEU A 61 5.22 -11.40 6.26
N MET A 62 5.75 -11.31 5.04
CA MET A 62 5.34 -10.26 4.10
C MET A 62 3.84 -10.30 3.74
N LYS A 63 3.20 -11.48 3.77
CA LYS A 63 1.75 -11.61 3.52
C LYS A 63 0.91 -11.23 4.74
N GLU A 64 1.43 -11.46 5.94
CA GLU A 64 0.71 -11.28 7.21
C GLU A 64 0.90 -9.89 7.81
N VAL A 65 2.06 -9.27 7.59
CA VAL A 65 2.44 -7.96 8.10
C VAL A 65 2.05 -6.90 7.08
N ARG A 66 1.13 -6.01 7.47
CA ARG A 66 0.80 -4.82 6.68
C ARG A 66 1.55 -3.62 7.25
N ALA A 67 2.35 -2.97 6.42
CA ALA A 67 2.89 -1.67 6.75
C ALA A 67 1.73 -0.65 6.79
N VAL A 68 1.54 -0.03 7.95
CA VAL A 68 0.63 1.10 8.11
C VAL A 68 1.46 2.34 8.32
N THR A 69 1.52 3.14 7.27
CA THR A 69 2.10 4.48 7.31
C THR A 69 1.08 5.44 7.90
N THR A 70 1.43 6.14 8.98
CA THR A 70 0.63 7.25 9.50
C THR A 70 0.97 8.51 8.70
N ASN A 71 -0.04 9.11 8.06
CA ASN A 71 -0.02 10.47 7.51
C ASN A 71 1.26 10.90 6.75
N VAL A 72 1.84 10.01 5.95
CA VAL A 72 2.84 10.45 4.97
C VAL A 72 2.11 10.85 3.70
N ALA A 73 2.28 12.11 3.28
CA ALA A 73 1.73 12.62 2.04
C ALA A 73 2.09 11.68 0.86
N SER A 74 1.09 11.38 0.04
CA SER A 74 1.15 10.45 -1.11
C SER A 74 1.33 8.97 -0.77
N SER A 75 1.23 8.56 0.50
CA SER A 75 1.16 7.13 0.87
C SER A 75 -0.19 6.50 0.49
N SER A 76 -0.22 5.18 0.33
CA SER A 76 -1.46 4.41 0.10
C SER A 76 -2.47 4.60 1.25
N SER A 77 -1.98 4.73 2.48
CA SER A 77 -2.74 5.05 3.68
C SER A 77 -3.38 6.44 3.59
N SER A 78 -2.60 7.47 3.26
CA SER A 78 -3.09 8.85 3.05
C SER A 78 -4.17 8.93 1.96
N ARG A 79 -3.99 8.22 0.83
CA ARG A 79 -5.02 8.12 -0.22
C ARG A 79 -6.31 7.48 0.27
N THR A 80 -6.22 6.52 1.18
CA THR A 80 -7.40 5.84 1.75
C THR A 80 -8.15 6.78 2.71
N VAL A 81 -7.41 7.53 3.54
CA VAL A 81 -7.98 8.55 4.44
C VAL A 81 -8.71 9.63 3.63
N MET A 82 -8.06 10.22 2.62
CA MET A 82 -8.67 11.25 1.76
C MET A 82 -9.94 10.74 1.05
N ARG A 83 -9.96 9.49 0.59
CA ARG A 83 -11.18 8.91 0.00
C ARG A 83 -12.32 8.77 1.01
N ASN A 84 -12.00 8.40 2.25
CA ASN A 84 -13.02 8.30 3.30
C ASN A 84 -13.55 9.69 3.68
N GLU A 85 -12.69 10.70 3.68
CA GLU A 85 -13.08 12.10 3.89
C GLU A 85 -14.01 12.60 2.79
N ILE A 86 -13.67 12.36 1.51
CA ILE A 86 -14.55 12.68 0.37
C ILE A 86 -15.93 12.01 0.53
N ARG A 87 -15.97 10.73 0.93
CA ARG A 87 -17.24 10.03 1.19
C ARG A 87 -18.03 10.66 2.34
N GLY A 88 -17.35 11.07 3.42
CA GLY A 88 -17.97 11.77 4.53
C GLY A 88 -18.59 13.10 4.09
N LEU A 89 -17.83 13.89 3.33
CA LEU A 89 -18.32 15.15 2.74
C LEU A 89 -19.51 14.92 1.81
N MET A 90 -19.49 13.85 1.01
CA MET A 90 -20.62 13.51 0.13
C MET A 90 -21.91 13.16 0.91
N MET A 91 -21.78 12.58 2.11
CA MET A 91 -22.91 12.25 2.98
C MET A 91 -23.45 13.46 3.72
N ASP A 92 -22.56 14.38 4.14
CA ASP A 92 -22.89 15.56 4.94
C ASP A 92 -23.34 16.75 4.08
N GLN A 93 -22.63 17.00 2.97
CA GLN A 93 -22.81 18.16 2.09
C GLN A 93 -23.51 17.82 0.77
N GLY A 94 -23.80 16.53 0.54
CA GLY A 94 -24.38 16.03 -0.72
C GLY A 94 -23.36 15.68 -1.80
N LEU A 95 -23.83 15.02 -2.85
CA LEU A 95 -22.99 14.60 -3.97
C LEU A 95 -22.58 15.82 -4.82
N PRO A 96 -21.29 15.96 -5.19
CA PRO A 96 -20.89 17.01 -6.12
C PRO A 96 -21.49 16.70 -7.51
N SER A 97 -22.40 17.55 -7.96
CA SER A 97 -22.94 17.49 -9.32
C SER A 97 -22.06 18.31 -10.27
N PHE A 98 -21.48 17.67 -11.28
CA PHE A 98 -20.77 18.35 -12.36
C PHE A 98 -21.58 18.21 -13.65
N TYR A 99 -21.91 19.34 -14.27
CA TYR A 99 -22.49 19.38 -15.61
C TYR A 99 -21.37 19.64 -16.60
N LEU A 100 -21.09 18.66 -17.46
CA LEU A 100 -20.11 18.80 -18.54
C LEU A 100 -20.86 18.89 -19.87
N THR A 101 -20.89 20.08 -20.45
CA THR A 101 -21.35 20.26 -21.83
C THR A 101 -20.17 20.02 -22.76
N ILE A 102 -20.16 18.87 -23.42
CA ILE A 102 -19.23 18.60 -24.51
C ILE A 102 -19.89 19.13 -25.78
N ASN A 103 -19.38 20.23 -26.32
CA ASN A 103 -19.73 20.68 -27.66
C ASN A 103 -18.64 20.20 -28.62
N PRO A 104 -18.79 19.02 -29.27
CA PRO A 104 -17.86 18.61 -30.29
C PRO A 104 -17.96 19.60 -31.45
N ALA A 105 -16.86 20.30 -31.75
CA ALA A 105 -16.79 21.15 -32.93
C ALA A 105 -17.03 20.29 -34.18
N ASP A 106 -18.05 20.63 -34.97
CA ASP A 106 -18.39 19.93 -36.22
C ASP A 106 -17.32 20.09 -37.30
N VAL A 107 -16.42 21.06 -37.14
CA VAL A 107 -15.35 21.46 -38.06
C VAL A 107 -14.38 20.32 -38.40
N TYR A 108 -14.32 19.27 -37.58
CA TYR A 108 -13.45 18.10 -37.79
C TYR A 108 -14.22 16.79 -37.96
N ASN A 109 -15.53 16.84 -38.19
CA ASN A 109 -16.33 15.62 -38.42
C ASN A 109 -16.07 15.08 -39.83
N PRO A 110 -15.45 13.90 -40.01
CA PRO A 110 -15.13 13.33 -41.33
C PRO A 110 -16.35 12.78 -42.10
N VAL A 111 -17.56 13.08 -41.63
CA VAL A 111 -18.84 12.62 -42.20
C VAL A 111 -19.54 13.75 -43.00
N VAL A 112 -18.99 14.97 -43.01
CA VAL A 112 -19.42 16.07 -43.90
C VAL A 112 -18.38 16.28 -44.99
#